data_AF-A0A3S3SBB9-F1
#
_entry.id   AF-A0A3S3SBB9-F1
#
_cell.length_a   1.000
_cell.length_b   1.000
_cell.length_c   1.000
_cell.angle_alpha   90.00
_cell.angle_beta   90.00
_cell.angle_gamma   90.00
#
_symmetry.space_group_name_H-M   'P 1'
#
loop_
_entity.id
_entity.type
_entity.pdbx_description
1 polymer ?
#
loop_
_entity_poly.entity_id
_entity_poly.type
_entity_poly.pdbx_seq_one_letter_code
_entity_poly.pdbx_strand_id
1 'polypeptide(L)'
;MTMEITWTGDARARLDRIPEGPMRAMVHRVIETLAGEARLSVVTLEYVEQVLAIFQQGASVVEERLPWDDSAREGIARAPQMIRGMLVREIEQLARERGQERVDETVVKQAKARWQQGDAFHLDPADPRSNSQC
;
A
#
# COMPACT_ATOMS: atom_id res chain seq x y z
N MET A 1 -3.67 22.48 20.31
CA MET A 1 -3.02 23.29 19.25
C MET A 1 -2.73 22.36 18.09
N THR A 2 -3.44 22.53 16.98
CA THR A 2 -3.07 21.88 15.71
C THR A 2 -1.76 22.51 15.25
N MET A 3 -0.66 21.76 15.26
CA MET A 3 0.59 22.22 14.63
C MET A 3 0.31 22.30 13.13
N GLU A 4 0.42 23.50 12.55
CA GLU A 4 0.31 23.68 11.11
C GLU A 4 1.58 23.15 10.45
N ILE A 5 1.46 22.01 9.79
CA ILE A 5 2.56 21.36 9.09
C ILE A 5 2.62 21.91 7.66
N THR A 6 3.72 22.55 7.32
CA THR A 6 3.96 23.10 5.98
C THR A 6 4.60 22.05 5.08
N TRP A 7 4.04 21.83 3.90
CA TRP A 7 4.62 20.92 2.91
C TRP A 7 5.43 21.71 1.87
N THR A 8 6.61 21.20 1.55
CA THR A 8 7.38 21.66 0.39
C THR A 8 6.68 21.22 -0.91
N GLY A 9 6.90 21.96 -2.01
CA GLY A 9 6.28 21.66 -3.30
C GLY A 9 6.68 20.29 -3.84
N ASP A 10 7.95 19.92 -3.67
CA ASP A 10 8.51 18.61 -4.01
C ASP A 10 7.93 17.46 -3.16
N ALA A 11 7.76 17.65 -1.85
CA ALA A 11 7.07 16.69 -0.98
C ALA A 11 5.63 16.43 -1.42
N ARG A 12 4.90 17.51 -1.77
CA ARG A 12 3.53 17.41 -2.26
C ARG A 12 3.46 16.66 -3.60
N ALA A 13 4.34 17.01 -4.54
CA ALA A 13 4.44 16.33 -5.82
C ALA A 13 4.77 14.84 -5.66
N ARG A 14 5.58 14.46 -4.65
CA ARG A 14 5.88 13.06 -4.36
C ARG A 14 4.67 12.29 -3.85
N LEU A 15 3.83 12.92 -3.04
CA LEU A 15 2.57 12.37 -2.56
C LEU A 15 1.56 12.20 -3.71
N ASP A 16 1.49 13.16 -4.64
CA ASP A 16 0.59 13.12 -5.81
C ASP A 16 0.94 11.98 -6.79
N ARG A 17 2.19 11.48 -6.77
CA ARG A 17 2.57 10.27 -7.53
C ARG A 17 1.89 9.00 -7.01
N ILE A 18 1.38 9.00 -5.78
CA ILE A 18 0.56 7.91 -5.26
C ILE A 18 -0.83 8.06 -5.90
N PRO A 19 -1.41 7.05 -6.54
CA PRO A 19 -2.74 7.16 -7.16
C PRO A 19 -3.80 7.74 -6.22
N GLU A 20 -4.72 8.54 -6.77
CA GLU A 20 -5.85 9.09 -6.01
C GLU A 20 -6.68 7.97 -5.39
N GLY A 21 -7.03 8.12 -4.12
CA GLY A 21 -7.77 7.10 -3.38
C GLY A 21 -7.47 7.12 -1.88
N PRO A 22 -8.11 6.20 -1.12
CA PRO A 22 -7.95 6.10 0.33
C PRO A 22 -6.48 5.90 0.76
N MET A 23 -5.67 5.30 -0.11
CA MET A 23 -4.24 5.11 0.10
C MET A 23 -3.47 6.44 0.19
N ARG A 24 -3.69 7.40 -0.72
CA ARG A 24 -2.99 8.69 -0.68
C ARG A 24 -3.34 9.45 0.60
N ALA A 25 -4.62 9.43 0.98
CA ALA A 25 -5.09 10.07 2.21
C ALA A 25 -4.48 9.42 3.47
N MET A 26 -4.36 8.10 3.50
CA MET A 26 -3.69 7.38 4.58
C MET A 26 -2.22 7.77 4.70
N VAL A 27 -1.48 7.75 3.59
CA VAL A 27 -0.05 8.09 3.58
C VAL A 27 0.17 9.54 4.01
N HIS A 28 -0.66 10.47 3.54
CA HIS A 28 -0.62 11.87 3.99
C HIS A 28 -0.78 11.98 5.51
N ARG A 29 -1.82 11.36 6.07
CA ARG A 29 -2.08 11.39 7.52
C ARG A 29 -0.91 10.83 8.32
N VAL A 30 -0.33 9.70 7.91
CA VAL A 30 0.80 9.13 8.66
C VAL A 30 2.02 10.03 8.60
N ILE A 31 2.32 10.65 7.45
CA ILE A 31 3.42 11.61 7.35
C ILE A 31 3.19 12.80 8.28
N GLU A 32 1.96 13.33 8.33
CA GLU A 32 1.59 14.42 9.24
C GLU A 32 1.70 14.01 10.71
N THR A 33 1.22 12.82 11.08
CA THR A 33 1.33 12.28 12.45
C THR A 33 2.79 12.14 12.87
N LEU A 34 3.61 11.49 12.05
CA LEU A 34 5.04 11.29 12.34
C LEU A 34 5.78 12.62 12.39
N ALA A 35 5.47 13.56 11.50
CA ALA A 35 6.05 14.90 11.53
C ALA A 35 5.67 15.64 12.84
N GLY A 36 4.42 15.51 13.29
CA GLY A 36 3.98 16.04 14.58
C GLY A 36 4.73 15.43 15.77
N GLU A 37 4.92 14.11 15.78
CA GLU A 37 5.71 13.40 16.81
C GLU A 37 7.19 13.81 16.80
N ALA A 38 7.76 13.98 15.61
CA ALA A 38 9.11 14.50 15.40
C ALA A 38 9.23 16.02 15.64
N ARG A 39 8.12 16.70 15.98
CA ARG A 39 8.01 18.17 16.16
C ARG A 39 8.51 18.96 14.94
N LEU A 40 8.34 18.40 13.75
CA LEU A 40 8.65 19.06 12.49
C LEU A 40 7.50 19.97 12.07
N SER A 41 7.80 21.23 11.81
CA SER A 41 6.85 22.20 11.23
C SER A 41 6.86 22.19 9.71
N VAL A 42 7.85 21.54 9.08
CA VAL A 42 8.01 21.46 7.63
C VAL A 42 8.25 20.01 7.20
N VAL A 43 7.44 19.53 6.26
CA VAL A 43 7.61 18.23 5.58
C VAL A 43 8.34 18.45 4.26
N THR A 44 9.57 17.95 4.20
CA THR A 44 10.45 17.96 3.02
C THR A 44 10.27 16.69 2.20
N LEU A 45 10.70 16.70 0.93
CA LEU A 45 10.74 15.48 0.12
C LEU A 45 11.52 14.36 0.82
N GLU A 46 12.69 14.67 1.39
CA GLU A 46 13.52 13.69 2.10
C GLU A 46 12.75 13.01 3.23
N TYR A 47 11.98 13.77 4.01
CA TYR A 47 11.18 13.20 5.09
C TYR A 47 10.05 12.32 4.57
N VAL A 48 9.36 12.74 3.51
CA VAL A 48 8.35 11.90 2.83
C VAL A 48 8.99 10.59 2.35
N GLU A 49 10.16 10.65 1.72
CA GLU A 49 10.87 9.47 1.24
C GLU A 49 11.33 8.56 2.39
N GLN A 50 11.80 9.13 3.51
CA GLN A 50 12.17 8.39 4.70
C GLN A 50 10.97 7.65 5.31
N VAL A 51 9.84 8.33 5.47
CA VAL A 51 8.60 7.72 5.96
C VAL A 51 8.16 6.59 5.02
N LEU A 52 8.16 6.84 3.71
CA LEU A 52 7.89 5.82 2.70
C LEU A 52 8.88 4.65 2.76
N ALA A 53 10.16 4.88 3.11
CA ALA A 53 11.15 3.83 3.29
C ALA A 53 10.90 2.98 4.55
N ILE A 54 10.47 3.58 5.66
CA ILE A 54 10.03 2.85 6.86
C ILE A 54 8.85 1.93 6.52
N PHE A 55 7.89 2.43 5.74
CA PHE A 55 6.80 1.62 5.21
C PHE A 55 7.26 0.49 4.28
N GLN A 56 8.31 0.71 3.48
CA GLN A 56 8.91 -0.35 2.65
C GLN A 56 9.54 -1.44 3.52
N GLN A 57 10.24 -1.07 4.60
CA GLN A 57 10.86 -2.04 5.51
C GLN A 57 9.83 -2.83 6.31
N GLY A 58 8.71 -2.21 6.71
CA GLY A 58 7.60 -2.91 7.38
C GLY A 58 6.81 -3.90 6.50
N ALA A 59 7.01 -3.89 5.18
CA ALA A 59 6.42 -4.85 4.23
C ALA A 59 7.29 -6.11 4.05
N SER A 60 8.47 -6.16 4.67
CA SER A 60 9.35 -7.33 4.65
C SER A 60 8.82 -8.40 5.61
N VAL A 61 7.98 -9.26 5.06
CA VAL A 61 7.65 -10.67 5.36
C VAL A 61 6.14 -10.82 5.16
N VAL A 62 5.71 -10.90 3.90
CA VAL A 62 4.48 -11.62 3.58
C VAL A 62 4.91 -12.99 3.11
N GLU A 63 4.63 -14.00 3.93
CA GLU A 63 4.76 -15.41 3.55
C GLU A 63 3.81 -15.66 2.37
N GLU A 64 4.38 -15.89 1.18
CA GLU A 64 3.68 -16.49 0.04
C GLU A 64 3.19 -17.87 0.51
N ARG A 65 1.87 -18.06 0.60
CA ARG A 65 1.25 -19.32 1.02
C ARG A 65 0.93 -20.22 -0.16
N LEU A 66 1.00 -19.70 -1.38
CA LEU A 66 0.94 -20.46 -2.63
C LEU A 66 2.28 -20.35 -3.36
N PRO A 67 2.62 -21.31 -4.24
CA PRO A 67 3.71 -21.15 -5.19
C PRO A 67 3.36 -20.07 -6.24
N TRP A 68 4.30 -19.16 -6.47
CA TRP A 68 4.20 -18.09 -7.47
C TRP A 68 5.12 -18.33 -8.65
N ASP A 69 4.61 -18.10 -9.86
CA ASP A 69 5.41 -18.06 -11.06
C ASP A 69 6.25 -16.76 -11.10
N ASP A 70 7.41 -16.81 -11.74
CA ASP A 70 8.29 -15.63 -11.86
C ASP A 70 7.60 -14.46 -12.59
N SER A 71 6.76 -14.76 -13.58
CA SER A 71 5.94 -13.78 -14.30
C SER A 71 4.91 -13.09 -13.39
N ALA A 72 4.36 -13.80 -12.40
CA ALA A 72 3.46 -13.24 -11.40
C ALA A 72 4.21 -12.29 -10.44
N ARG A 73 5.39 -12.71 -9.97
CA ARG A 73 6.26 -11.86 -9.13
C ARG A 73 6.69 -10.60 -9.86
N GLU A 74 7.10 -10.71 -11.12
CA GLU A 74 7.48 -9.56 -11.93
C GLU A 74 6.28 -8.61 -12.18
N GLY A 75 5.08 -9.17 -12.29
CA GLY A 75 3.83 -8.44 -12.33
C GLY A 75 3.62 -7.53 -11.11
N ILE A 76 3.83 -8.05 -9.89
CA ILE A 76 3.71 -7.25 -8.65
C ILE A 76 4.99 -6.47 -8.31
N ALA A 77 6.10 -6.72 -8.99
CA ALA A 77 7.38 -6.06 -8.74
C ALA A 77 7.31 -4.54 -9.00
N ARG A 78 6.48 -4.12 -9.96
CA ARG A 78 6.25 -2.70 -10.29
C ARG A 78 5.35 -1.98 -9.29
N ALA A 79 4.63 -2.72 -8.45
CA ALA A 79 3.80 -2.15 -7.41
C ALA A 79 4.69 -1.64 -6.25
N PRO A 80 4.38 -0.47 -5.65
CA PRO A 80 5.04 -0.03 -4.43
C PRO A 80 5.06 -1.13 -3.38
N GLN A 81 6.19 -1.34 -2.69
CA GLN A 81 6.33 -2.46 -1.74
C GLN A 81 5.26 -2.44 -0.63
N MET A 82 4.80 -1.24 -0.23
CA MET A 82 3.73 -1.02 0.74
C MET A 82 2.45 -1.80 0.41
N ILE A 83 2.06 -1.89 -0.87
CA ILE A 83 0.87 -2.63 -1.30
C ILE A 83 1.20 -4.03 -1.76
N ARG A 84 2.49 -4.36 -1.95
CA ARG A 84 2.87 -5.69 -2.46
C ARG A 84 2.43 -6.79 -1.51
N GLY A 85 2.58 -6.58 -0.20
CA GLY A 85 2.13 -7.56 0.79
C GLY A 85 0.61 -7.77 0.81
N MET A 86 -0.15 -6.71 0.55
CA MET A 86 -1.61 -6.76 0.43
C MET A 86 -2.04 -7.39 -0.90
N LEU A 87 -1.40 -7.02 -2.00
CA LEU A 87 -1.55 -7.63 -3.32
C LEU A 87 -1.27 -9.12 -3.27
N VAL A 88 -0.22 -9.57 -2.59
CA VAL A 88 0.10 -11.00 -2.45
C VAL A 88 -1.07 -11.73 -1.79
N ARG A 89 -1.63 -11.22 -0.70
CA ARG A 89 -2.79 -11.83 -0.03
C ARG A 89 -4.03 -11.85 -0.93
N GLU A 90 -4.36 -10.73 -1.57
CA GLU A 90 -5.52 -10.64 -2.47
C GLU A 90 -5.39 -11.56 -3.67
N ILE A 91 -4.19 -11.63 -4.25
CA ILE A 91 -3.89 -12.48 -5.40
C ILE A 91 -3.96 -13.96 -5.00
N GLU A 92 -3.43 -14.34 -3.83
CA GLU A 92 -3.55 -15.70 -3.32
C GLU A 92 -4.99 -16.06 -2.96
N GLN A 93 -5.76 -15.13 -2.41
CA GLN A 93 -7.18 -15.30 -2.13
C GLN A 93 -7.94 -15.54 -3.44
N LEU A 94 -7.69 -14.72 -4.47
CA LEU A 94 -8.29 -14.87 -5.79
C LEU A 94 -7.91 -16.20 -6.45
N ALA A 95 -6.66 -16.65 -6.30
CA ALA A 95 -6.22 -17.95 -6.78
C ALA A 95 -7.01 -19.10 -6.10
N ARG A 96 -7.17 -19.03 -4.77
CA ARG A 96 -7.94 -20.02 -4.00
C ARG A 96 -9.42 -20.04 -4.35
N GLU A 97 -10.05 -18.88 -4.50
CA GLU A 97 -11.46 -18.77 -4.92
C GLU A 97 -11.70 -19.44 -6.28
N ARG A 98 -10.66 -19.51 -7.11
CA ARG A 98 -10.69 -20.13 -8.43
C ARG A 98 -10.28 -21.59 -8.45
N GLY A 99 -9.92 -22.15 -7.30
CA GLY A 99 -9.37 -23.49 -7.20
C GLY A 99 -7.98 -23.63 -7.85
N GLN A 100 -7.25 -22.52 -8.01
CA GLN A 100 -5.87 -22.57 -8.48
C GLN A 100 -4.92 -22.81 -7.30
N GLU A 101 -4.02 -23.78 -7.49
CA GLU A 101 -3.00 -24.15 -6.50
C GLU A 101 -1.70 -23.33 -6.63
N ARG A 102 -1.61 -22.46 -7.65
CA ARG A 102 -0.45 -21.58 -7.90
C ARG A 102 -0.90 -20.23 -8.43
N VAL A 103 -0.06 -19.22 -8.23
CA VAL A 103 -0.29 -17.87 -8.74
C VAL A 103 0.50 -17.66 -10.03
N ASP A 104 -0.23 -17.55 -11.14
CA ASP A 104 0.31 -17.19 -12.45
C ASP A 104 0.07 -15.70 -12.79
N GLU A 105 0.61 -15.24 -13.92
CA GLU A 105 0.42 -13.85 -14.38
C GLU A 105 -1.05 -13.49 -14.68
N THR A 106 -1.91 -14.47 -14.95
CA THR A 106 -3.33 -14.25 -15.22
C THR A 106 -4.05 -13.85 -13.94
N VAL A 107 -3.75 -14.47 -12.81
CA VAL A 107 -4.31 -14.07 -11.50
C VAL A 107 -3.87 -12.65 -11.15
N VAL A 108 -2.59 -12.32 -11.36
CA VAL A 108 -2.06 -10.97 -11.09
C VAL A 108 -2.71 -9.91 -11.97
N LYS A 109 -2.86 -10.17 -13.28
CA LYS A 109 -3.54 -9.25 -14.22
C LYS A 109 -4.98 -8.97 -13.78
N GLN A 110 -5.68 -9.99 -13.29
CA GLN A 110 -7.08 -9.86 -12.88
C GLN A 110 -7.26 -9.19 -11.52
N ALA A 111 -6.38 -9.46 -10.56
CA ALA A 111 -6.34 -8.71 -9.31
C ALA A 111 -6.12 -7.22 -9.57
N LYS A 112 -5.16 -6.88 -10.45
CA LYS A 112 -4.93 -5.49 -10.88
C LYS A 112 -6.13 -4.87 -11.59
N ALA A 113 -6.84 -5.63 -12.42
CA ALA A 113 -8.04 -5.15 -13.10
C ALA A 113 -9.14 -4.80 -12.09
N ARG A 114 -9.41 -5.65 -11.09
CA ARG A 114 -10.33 -5.34 -9.98
C ARG A 114 -9.90 -4.10 -9.20
N TRP A 115 -8.59 -3.91 -9.03
CA TRP A 115 -8.01 -2.76 -8.33
C TRP A 115 -8.24 -1.44 -9.06
N GLN A 116 -8.10 -1.43 -10.39
CA GLN A 116 -8.40 -0.23 -11.20
C GLN A 116 -9.89 0.12 -11.26
N GLN A 117 -10.77 -0.87 -11.08
CA GLN A 117 -12.22 -0.67 -11.06
C GLN A 117 -12.74 -0.20 -9.68
N GLY A 118 -11.87 -0.08 -8.67
CA GLY A 118 -12.23 0.42 -7.32
C GLY A 118 -12.90 -0.60 -6.40
N ASP A 119 -12.99 -1.86 -6.81
CA ASP A 119 -13.77 -2.91 -6.12
C ASP A 119 -12.93 -3.80 -5.19
N ALA A 120 -11.60 -3.68 -5.23
CA ALA A 120 -10.67 -4.65 -4.65
C ALA A 120 -10.23 -4.36 -3.20
N PHE A 121 -11.04 -3.65 -2.43
CA PHE A 121 -10.82 -3.49 -1.00
C PHE A 121 -12.08 -3.90 -0.22
N HIS A 122 -12.39 -5.19 -0.25
CA HIS A 122 -13.09 -5.78 0.89
C HIS A 122 -12.03 -6.06 1.93
N LEU A 123 -11.78 -5.07 2.81
CA LEU A 123 -11.17 -5.37 4.10
C LEU A 123 -12.08 -6.42 4.73
N ASP A 124 -11.55 -7.62 4.90
CA ASP A 124 -12.25 -8.66 5.66
C ASP A 124 -12.70 -8.02 6.98
N PRO A 125 -13.99 -8.10 7.36
CA PRO A 125 -14.45 -7.52 8.62
C PRO A 125 -13.74 -8.12 9.85
N ALA A 126 -13.01 -9.24 9.68
CA ALA A 126 -12.12 -9.81 10.69
C ALA A 126 -10.67 -9.29 10.64
N ASP A 127 -10.30 -8.41 9.70
CA ASP A 127 -8.99 -7.75 9.70
C ASP A 127 -8.95 -6.71 10.85
N PRO A 128 -8.06 -6.87 11.85
CA PRO A 128 -7.97 -5.95 12.99
C PRO A 128 -7.63 -4.51 12.61
N ARG A 129 -7.22 -4.23 11.35
CA ARG A 129 -7.00 -2.88 10.81
C ARG A 129 -8.26 -2.27 10.18
N SER A 130 -9.29 -3.08 9.93
CA SER A 130 -10.58 -2.63 9.39
C SER A 130 -11.44 -1.90 10.42
N ASN A 131 -11.00 -1.86 11.69
CA ASN A 131 -11.76 -1.21 12.74
C ASN A 131 -11.54 0.32 12.72
N SER A 132 -12.11 0.98 11.70
CA SER A 132 -12.49 2.39 11.82
C SER A 132 -13.86 2.46 12.49
N GLN A 133 -13.87 2.28 13.81
CA GLN A 133 -14.94 2.78 14.68
C GLN A 133 -14.31 3.81 15.61
N CYS A 134 -14.47 5.08 15.24
CA CYS A 134 -15.01 6.17 16.06
C CYS A 134 -14.97 7.48 15.26
#